data_AF-A0A424YC55-F1
#
_entry.id   AF-A0A424YC55-F1
#
_cell.length_a   1.000
_cell.length_b   1.000
_cell.length_c   1.000
_cell.angle_alpha   90.00
_cell.angle_beta   90.00
_cell.angle_gamma   90.00
#
_symmetry.space_group_name_H-M   'P 1'
#
loop_
_entity.id
_entity.type
_entity.pdbx_description
1 polymer ?
#
loop_
_entity_poly.entity_id
_entity_poly.type
_entity_poly.pdbx_seq_one_letter_code
_entity_poly.pdbx_strand_id
1 'polypeptide(L)'
;KIKGKADLIIDTTNLAPRELKEHITSVYSQDKSQENILITIISFGFKYGIPMDADLVFDVRFLPNPHYVDSLRPLTGNDYQVKDYVWQWVVTRKFFKRLKDFVQFLVPCYIKEGKTHLVMAIGCTGGRHRSVTISTELGHLLKEKNYLTTLEHRDISKEDK
;
A
#
# COMPACT_ATOMS: atom_id res chain seq x y z
N LYS A 1 35.34 27.20 -16.51
CA LYS A 1 34.35 28.23 -16.10
C LYS A 1 32.91 27.68 -16.18
N ILE A 2 32.59 26.65 -15.38
CA ILE A 2 31.23 26.08 -15.29
C ILE A 2 30.57 26.54 -13.97
N LYS A 3 31.33 26.59 -12.87
CA LYS A 3 30.89 27.10 -11.56
C LYS A 3 30.29 28.51 -11.60
N GLY A 4 30.83 29.41 -12.44
CA GLY A 4 30.33 30.78 -12.59
C GLY A 4 29.06 30.93 -13.44
N LYS A 5 28.50 29.81 -13.95
CA LYS A 5 27.26 29.76 -14.72
C LYS A 5 26.18 28.92 -14.02
N ALA A 6 26.42 28.52 -12.77
CA ALA A 6 25.49 27.69 -12.02
C ALA A 6 24.42 28.56 -11.36
N ASP A 7 23.15 28.20 -11.52
CA ASP A 7 22.02 28.87 -10.87
C ASP A 7 21.98 28.63 -9.35
N LEU A 8 22.56 27.50 -8.89
CA LEU A 8 22.72 27.18 -7.48
C LEU A 8 24.04 26.43 -7.24
N ILE A 9 24.72 26.77 -6.15
CA ILE A 9 25.90 26.06 -5.65
C ILE A 9 25.57 25.52 -4.26
N ILE A 10 25.53 24.20 -4.12
CA ILE A 10 25.32 23.52 -2.83
C ILE A 10 26.68 23.07 -2.30
N ASP A 11 27.06 23.58 -1.13
CA ASP A 11 28.25 23.10 -0.41
C ASP A 11 27.91 21.80 0.33
N THR A 12 28.55 20.71 -0.08
CA THR A 12 28.31 19.36 0.45
C THR A 12 29.32 18.93 1.51
N THR A 13 30.29 19.81 1.84
CA THR A 13 31.47 19.44 2.65
C THR A 13 31.11 18.82 4.01
N ASN A 14 30.00 19.25 4.63
CA ASN A 14 29.55 18.76 5.93
C ASN A 14 28.13 18.20 5.92
N LEU A 15 27.57 17.88 4.75
CA LEU A 15 26.20 17.37 4.66
C LEU A 15 26.19 15.84 4.70
N ALA A 16 25.38 15.27 5.57
CA ALA A 16 25.02 13.86 5.46
C ALA A 16 24.19 13.63 4.18
N PRO A 17 24.20 12.42 3.59
CA PRO A 17 23.46 12.13 2.36
C PRO A 17 21.96 12.48 2.43
N ARG A 18 21.36 12.34 3.63
CA ARG A 18 19.96 12.71 3.86
C ARG A 18 19.74 14.21 3.79
N GLU A 19 20.64 14.99 4.39
CA GLU A 19 20.56 16.46 4.44
C GLU A 19 20.76 17.07 3.06
N LEU A 20 21.68 16.51 2.25
CA LEU A 20 21.84 16.91 0.86
C LEU A 20 20.58 16.61 0.03
N LYS A 21 19.97 15.42 0.22
CA LYS A 21 18.72 15.05 -0.47
C LYS A 21 17.56 15.97 -0.07
N GLU A 22 17.43 16.30 1.21
CA GLU A 22 16.47 17.28 1.71
C GLU A 22 16.70 18.67 1.09
N HIS A 23 17.96 19.12 1.03
CA HIS A 23 18.33 20.43 0.46
C HIS A 23 17.99 20.53 -1.04
N ILE A 24 18.36 19.51 -1.82
CA ILE A 24 18.02 19.45 -3.25
C ILE A 24 16.49 19.43 -3.43
N THR A 25 15.78 18.61 -2.66
CA THR A 25 14.32 18.51 -2.75
C THR A 25 13.66 19.86 -2.41
N SER A 26 14.15 20.56 -1.37
CA SER A 26 13.61 21.88 -0.97
C SER A 26 13.77 22.98 -2.03
N VAL A 27 14.82 22.90 -2.84
CA VAL A 27 15.13 23.87 -3.91
C VAL A 27 14.25 23.66 -5.13
N TYR A 28 13.96 22.40 -5.48
CA TYR A 28 13.29 22.04 -6.73
C TYR A 28 11.81 21.66 -6.57
N SER A 29 11.33 21.43 -5.35
CA SER A 29 9.90 21.18 -5.08
C SER A 29 9.12 22.48 -4.97
N GLN A 30 8.76 23.08 -6.12
CA GLN A 30 7.85 24.22 -6.16
C GLN A 30 6.39 23.87 -5.79
N ASP A 31 6.04 22.58 -5.78
CA ASP A 31 4.73 22.11 -5.34
C ASP A 31 4.85 21.35 -4.00
N LYS A 32 4.40 22.00 -2.92
CA LYS A 32 4.20 21.39 -1.59
C LYS A 32 2.93 20.52 -1.54
N SER A 33 2.40 20.07 -2.66
CA SER A 33 1.21 19.22 -2.71
C SER A 33 1.59 17.77 -2.41
N GLN A 34 1.75 17.47 -1.12
CA GLN A 34 1.89 16.12 -0.56
C GLN A 34 2.99 15.25 -1.21
N GLU A 35 4.18 15.38 -0.63
CA GLU A 35 5.35 14.51 -0.71
C GLU A 35 5.18 13.22 -1.55
N ASN A 36 5.92 13.16 -2.66
CA ASN A 36 5.93 12.17 -3.76
C ASN A 36 6.17 10.71 -3.35
N ILE A 37 5.31 10.12 -2.53
CA ILE A 37 5.29 8.69 -2.28
C ILE A 37 4.30 8.01 -3.20
N LEU A 38 4.78 7.06 -4.00
CA LEU A 38 3.94 6.07 -4.63
C LEU A 38 3.61 4.99 -3.60
N ILE A 39 2.33 4.67 -3.41
CA ILE A 39 1.90 3.57 -2.55
C ILE A 39 1.31 2.47 -3.42
N THR A 40 1.97 1.31 -3.47
CA THR A 40 1.44 0.12 -4.12
C THR A 40 0.79 -0.80 -3.10
N ILE A 41 -0.46 -1.18 -3.33
CA ILE A 41 -1.14 -2.19 -2.52
C ILE A 41 -1.31 -3.45 -3.35
N ILE A 42 -0.79 -4.56 -2.84
CA ILE A 42 -0.83 -5.86 -3.53
C ILE A 42 -1.68 -6.82 -2.71
N SER A 43 -2.74 -7.37 -3.28
CA SER A 43 -3.41 -8.53 -2.68
C SER A 43 -2.77 -9.82 -3.20
N PHE A 44 -2.47 -10.76 -2.31
CA PHE A 44 -1.83 -12.01 -2.69
C PHE A 44 -2.34 -13.23 -1.90
N GLY A 45 -1.99 -14.42 -2.37
CA GLY A 45 -2.21 -15.69 -1.70
C GLY A 45 -0.92 -16.24 -1.09
N PHE A 46 -0.91 -16.53 0.22
CA PHE A 46 0.24 -17.13 0.90
C PHE A 46 0.67 -18.47 0.27
N LYS A 47 -0.26 -19.23 -0.31
CA LYS A 47 0.07 -20.47 -1.02
C LYS A 47 0.93 -20.26 -2.27
N TYR A 48 1.01 -19.02 -2.78
CA TYR A 48 1.83 -18.63 -3.92
C TYR A 48 3.08 -17.82 -3.51
N GLY A 49 3.39 -17.76 -2.21
CA GLY A 49 4.54 -17.01 -1.67
C GLY A 49 4.26 -15.52 -1.43
N ILE A 50 5.08 -14.89 -0.59
CA ILE A 50 4.97 -13.45 -0.29
C ILE A 50 5.62 -12.65 -1.46
N PRO A 51 5.05 -11.52 -1.90
CA PRO A 51 5.73 -10.63 -2.86
C PRO A 51 7.11 -10.21 -2.32
N MET A 52 8.17 -10.40 -3.11
CA MET A 52 9.55 -10.16 -2.65
C MET A 52 9.85 -8.69 -2.38
N ASP A 53 9.11 -7.81 -3.04
CA ASP A 53 9.22 -6.35 -3.00
C ASP A 53 8.33 -5.72 -1.93
N ALA A 54 7.62 -6.51 -1.11
CA ALA A 54 6.74 -5.99 -0.08
C ALA A 54 7.54 -5.40 1.11
N ASP A 55 7.32 -4.13 1.41
CA ASP A 55 7.83 -3.47 2.62
C ASP A 55 7.03 -3.86 3.86
N LEU A 56 5.71 -3.97 3.71
CA LEU A 56 4.78 -4.35 4.75
C LEU A 56 3.92 -5.52 4.30
N VAL A 57 3.73 -6.50 5.16
CA VAL A 57 2.89 -7.67 4.89
C VAL A 57 1.86 -7.84 6.00
N PHE A 58 0.58 -7.87 5.61
CA PHE A 58 -0.54 -8.02 6.53
C PHE A 58 -1.27 -9.35 6.24
N ASP A 59 -1.29 -10.24 7.21
CA ASP A 59 -2.02 -11.51 7.13
C ASP A 59 -3.49 -11.33 7.54
N VAL A 60 -4.41 -11.64 6.64
CA VAL A 60 -5.87 -11.59 6.88
C VAL A 60 -6.53 -12.98 6.87
N ARG A 61 -5.76 -14.07 6.97
CA ARG A 61 -6.28 -15.44 7.00
C ARG A 61 -7.20 -15.74 8.19
N PHE A 62 -7.13 -14.95 9.25
CA PHE A 62 -7.98 -15.06 10.43
C PHE A 62 -9.41 -14.54 10.21
N LEU A 63 -9.67 -13.77 9.15
CA LEU A 63 -11.01 -13.28 8.84
C LEU A 63 -11.92 -14.42 8.34
N PRO A 64 -13.24 -14.36 8.62
CA PRO A 64 -14.21 -15.37 8.16
C PRO A 64 -14.08 -15.65 6.66
N ASN A 65 -14.05 -16.92 6.30
CA ASN A 65 -13.63 -17.37 4.97
C ASN A 65 -14.81 -17.57 4.01
N PRO A 66 -14.95 -16.76 2.95
CA PRO A 66 -16.05 -16.89 1.99
C PRO A 66 -16.03 -18.21 1.21
N HIS A 67 -14.89 -18.90 1.15
CA HIS A 67 -14.73 -20.16 0.41
C HIS A 67 -15.67 -21.29 0.87
N TYR A 68 -16.13 -21.25 2.13
CA TYR A 68 -17.08 -22.23 2.67
C TYR A 68 -18.54 -21.99 2.23
N VAL A 69 -18.82 -20.88 1.56
CA VAL A 69 -20.13 -20.59 0.98
C VAL A 69 -20.06 -20.90 -0.51
N ASP A 70 -20.77 -21.94 -0.96
CA ASP A 70 -20.69 -22.43 -2.34
C ASP A 70 -20.96 -21.35 -3.39
N SER A 71 -21.92 -20.45 -3.12
CA SER A 71 -22.26 -19.33 -4.01
C SER A 71 -21.17 -18.25 -4.08
N LEU A 72 -20.29 -18.14 -3.07
CA LEU A 72 -19.22 -17.13 -3.03
C LEU A 72 -17.88 -17.69 -3.50
N ARG A 73 -17.68 -19.02 -3.46
CA ARG A 73 -16.46 -19.69 -3.89
C ARG A 73 -15.99 -19.28 -5.30
N PRO A 74 -16.85 -19.26 -6.35
CA PRO A 74 -16.41 -18.89 -7.70
C PRO A 74 -16.19 -17.38 -7.87
N LEU A 75 -16.65 -16.55 -6.92
CA LEU A 75 -16.52 -15.10 -6.99
C LEU A 75 -15.13 -14.66 -6.49
N THR A 76 -14.89 -13.36 -6.53
CA THR A 76 -13.65 -12.69 -6.09
C THR A 76 -13.98 -11.57 -5.11
N GLY A 77 -12.98 -11.01 -4.43
CA GLY A 77 -13.18 -9.88 -3.53
C GLY A 77 -13.60 -8.58 -4.24
N ASN A 78 -13.67 -8.56 -5.58
CA ASN A 78 -14.23 -7.46 -6.35
C ASN A 78 -15.76 -7.53 -6.44
N ASP A 79 -16.33 -8.74 -6.34
CA ASP A 79 -17.76 -8.98 -6.41
C ASP A 79 -18.47 -8.50 -5.15
N TYR A 80 -19.60 -7.82 -5.33
CA TYR A 80 -20.35 -7.22 -4.23
C TYR A 80 -20.76 -8.26 -3.17
N GLN A 81 -21.15 -9.47 -3.59
CA GLN A 81 -21.54 -10.54 -2.66
C GLN A 81 -20.40 -10.97 -1.73
N VAL A 82 -19.16 -11.00 -2.24
CA VAL A 82 -17.99 -11.35 -1.43
C VAL A 82 -17.61 -10.18 -0.52
N LYS A 83 -17.67 -8.94 -1.03
CA LYS A 83 -17.43 -7.74 -0.22
C LYS A 83 -18.40 -7.67 0.95
N ASP A 84 -19.70 -7.80 0.69
CA ASP A 84 -20.74 -7.76 1.72
C ASP A 84 -20.52 -8.88 2.75
N TYR A 85 -20.23 -10.09 2.27
CA TYR A 85 -19.90 -11.20 3.17
C TYR A 85 -18.69 -10.90 4.06
N VAL A 86 -17.61 -10.32 3.53
CA VAL A 86 -16.40 -10.01 4.30
C VAL A 86 -16.68 -8.90 5.32
N TRP A 87 -17.46 -7.89 4.92
CA TRP A 87 -17.75 -6.69 5.72
C TRP A 87 -18.84 -6.88 6.78
N GLN A 88 -19.73 -7.87 6.65
CA GLN A 88 -20.78 -8.15 7.64
C GLN A 88 -20.22 -8.52 9.02
N TRP A 89 -18.97 -9.02 9.08
CA TRP A 89 -18.37 -9.49 10.32
C TRP A 89 -17.78 -8.37 11.17
N VAL A 90 -18.10 -8.38 12.48
CA VAL A 90 -17.57 -7.42 13.46
C VAL A 90 -16.04 -7.43 13.50
N VAL A 91 -15.43 -8.62 13.41
CA VAL A 91 -13.97 -8.77 13.44
C VAL A 91 -13.29 -8.07 12.26
N THR A 92 -13.86 -8.18 11.06
CA THR A 92 -13.36 -7.49 9.86
C THR A 92 -13.38 -5.98 10.06
N ARG A 93 -14.52 -5.42 10.50
CA ARG A 93 -14.65 -3.97 10.74
C ARG A 93 -13.66 -3.47 11.80
N LYS A 94 -13.51 -4.20 12.89
CA LYS A 94 -12.55 -3.86 13.96
C LYS A 94 -11.11 -3.92 13.49
N PHE A 95 -10.75 -4.96 12.73
CA PHE A 95 -9.42 -5.10 12.15
C PHE A 95 -9.14 -3.96 11.18
N PHE A 96 -10.03 -3.72 10.22
CA PHE A 96 -9.80 -2.69 9.21
C PHE A 96 -9.68 -1.30 9.80
N LYS A 97 -10.47 -0.97 10.83
CA LYS A 97 -10.32 0.29 11.57
C LYS A 97 -8.89 0.44 12.12
N ARG A 98 -8.36 -0.59 12.79
CA ARG A 98 -7.00 -0.56 13.34
C ARG A 98 -5.93 -0.50 12.24
N LEU A 99 -6.11 -1.26 11.16
CA LEU A 99 -5.20 -1.24 10.00
C LEU A 99 -5.18 0.16 9.37
N LYS A 100 -6.34 0.77 9.16
CA LYS A 100 -6.49 2.15 8.68
C LYS A 100 -5.73 3.12 9.57
N ASP A 101 -5.98 3.09 10.88
CA ASP A 101 -5.33 4.01 11.83
C ASP A 101 -3.80 3.83 11.81
N PHE A 102 -3.34 2.57 11.71
CA PHE A 102 -1.92 2.24 11.63
C PHE A 102 -1.26 2.72 10.33
N VAL A 103 -1.89 2.48 9.18
CA VAL A 103 -1.36 2.94 7.87
C VAL A 103 -1.34 4.47 7.80
N GLN A 104 -2.38 5.14 8.31
CA GLN A 104 -2.43 6.60 8.37
C GLN A 104 -1.34 7.20 9.25
N PHE A 105 -0.94 6.49 10.31
CA PHE A 105 0.21 6.86 11.12
C PHE A 105 1.54 6.62 10.39
N LEU A 106 1.70 5.45 9.75
CA LEU A 106 2.97 5.06 9.15
C LEU A 106 3.33 5.81 7.86
N VAL A 107 2.36 6.11 7.00
CA VAL A 107 2.65 6.73 5.70
C VAL A 107 3.47 8.02 5.87
N PRO A 108 3.05 9.02 6.68
CA PRO A 108 3.86 10.22 6.95
C PRO A 108 5.24 9.95 7.54
N CYS A 109 5.43 8.85 8.25
CA CYS A 109 6.76 8.46 8.76
C CYS A 109 7.67 7.99 7.62
N TYR A 110 7.17 7.20 6.66
CA TYR A 110 7.94 6.77 5.48
C TYR A 110 8.29 7.92 4.54
N ILE A 111 7.27 8.72 4.22
CA ILE A 111 7.28 10.18 4.22
C ILE A 111 8.63 10.86 4.53
N LYS A 112 8.70 11.22 5.81
CA LYS A 112 9.83 11.89 6.46
C LYS A 112 11.16 11.16 6.35
N GLU A 113 11.16 9.84 6.25
CA GLU A 113 12.38 9.04 6.03
C GLU A 113 12.88 9.11 4.57
N GLY A 114 12.12 9.75 3.68
CA GLY A 114 12.50 9.98 2.29
C GLY A 114 12.23 8.78 1.37
N LYS A 115 11.32 7.88 1.77
CA LYS A 115 10.89 6.74 0.96
C LYS A 115 9.96 7.22 -0.15
N THR A 116 10.32 6.93 -1.39
CA THR A 116 9.57 7.38 -2.60
C THR A 116 8.56 6.34 -3.09
N HIS A 117 8.69 5.10 -2.65
CA HIS A 117 7.79 4.00 -3.01
C HIS A 117 7.59 3.08 -1.81
N LEU A 118 6.34 2.87 -1.42
CA LEU A 118 5.92 1.97 -0.34
C LEU A 118 5.04 0.86 -0.90
N VAL A 119 5.44 -0.40 -0.69
CA VAL A 119 4.69 -1.58 -1.13
C VAL A 119 4.05 -2.27 0.08
N MET A 120 2.72 -2.30 0.13
CA MET A 120 1.94 -2.96 1.16
C MET A 120 1.23 -4.20 0.60
N ALA A 121 1.59 -5.38 1.08
CA ALA A 121 1.01 -6.63 0.66
C ALA A 121 -0.04 -7.13 1.68
N ILE A 122 -1.25 -7.43 1.21
CA ILE A 122 -2.32 -8.04 2.01
C ILE A 122 -2.49 -9.50 1.57
N GLY A 123 -2.28 -10.42 2.50
CA GLY A 123 -2.25 -11.86 2.23
C GLY A 123 -3.45 -12.60 2.79
N CYS A 124 -4.13 -13.40 1.97
CA CYS A 124 -4.99 -14.49 2.46
C CYS A 124 -4.47 -15.83 1.93
N THR A 125 -5.19 -16.95 2.11
CA THR A 125 -4.67 -18.25 1.66
C THR A 125 -4.51 -18.31 0.14
N GLY A 126 -5.59 -18.06 -0.62
CA GLY A 126 -5.62 -18.18 -2.08
C GLY A 126 -5.47 -16.87 -2.86
N GLY A 127 -5.53 -15.71 -2.19
CA GLY A 127 -5.37 -14.41 -2.86
C GLY A 127 -6.58 -13.91 -3.64
N ARG A 128 -7.76 -14.52 -3.45
CA ARG A 128 -8.96 -14.28 -4.27
C ARG A 128 -10.07 -13.46 -3.61
N HIS A 129 -10.32 -13.66 -2.31
CA HIS A 129 -11.48 -13.05 -1.62
C HIS A 129 -11.06 -12.00 -0.59
N ARG A 130 -10.65 -12.44 0.60
CA ARG A 130 -10.39 -11.58 1.77
C ARG A 130 -9.30 -10.54 1.51
N SER A 131 -8.16 -10.96 0.97
CA SER A 131 -7.07 -10.02 0.67
C SER A 131 -7.47 -9.00 -0.38
N VAL A 132 -8.15 -9.42 -1.45
CA VAL A 132 -8.66 -8.53 -2.50
C VAL A 132 -9.59 -7.48 -1.90
N THR A 133 -10.60 -7.88 -1.11
CA THR A 133 -11.53 -6.94 -0.48
C THR A 133 -10.81 -5.93 0.43
N ILE A 134 -9.93 -6.39 1.31
CA ILE A 134 -9.20 -5.49 2.23
C ILE A 134 -8.24 -4.56 1.47
N SER A 135 -7.52 -5.06 0.46
CA SER A 135 -6.62 -4.26 -0.37
C SER A 135 -7.36 -3.16 -1.12
N THR A 136 -8.51 -3.47 -1.73
CA THR A 136 -9.32 -2.49 -2.46
C THR A 136 -9.78 -1.35 -1.56
N GLU A 137 -10.24 -1.68 -0.35
CA GLU A 137 -10.74 -0.69 0.60
C GLU A 137 -9.62 0.17 1.19
N LEU A 138 -8.44 -0.42 1.44
CA LEU A 138 -7.25 0.35 1.82
C LEU A 138 -6.79 1.28 0.68
N GLY A 139 -6.91 0.83 -0.58
CA GLY A 139 -6.59 1.62 -1.75
C GLY A 139 -7.50 2.82 -1.93
N HIS A 140 -8.82 2.64 -1.74
CA HIS A 140 -9.78 3.75 -1.75
C HIS A 140 -9.45 4.78 -0.68
N LEU A 141 -9.17 4.33 0.54
CA LEU A 141 -8.81 5.20 1.65
C LEU A 141 -7.58 6.08 1.37
N LEU A 142 -6.54 5.50 0.77
CA LEU A 142 -5.32 6.25 0.47
C LEU A 142 -5.52 7.23 -0.69
N LYS A 143 -6.33 6.87 -1.69
CA LYS A 143 -6.75 7.78 -2.76
C LYS A 143 -7.58 8.95 -2.24
N GLU A 144 -8.52 8.70 -1.33
CA GLU A 144 -9.31 9.76 -0.65
C GLU A 144 -8.43 10.72 0.16
N LYS A 145 -7.26 10.24 0.61
CA LYS A 145 -6.25 11.05 1.30
C LYS A 145 -5.27 11.74 0.35
N ASN A 146 -5.51 11.69 -0.96
CA ASN A 146 -4.68 12.27 -2.03
C ASN A 146 -3.27 11.66 -2.17
N TYR A 147 -3.05 10.43 -1.68
CA TYR A 147 -1.80 9.71 -1.98
C TYR A 147 -1.86 9.07 -3.37
N LEU A 148 -0.74 9.13 -4.10
CA LEU A 148 -0.58 8.41 -5.36
C LEU A 148 -0.59 6.90 -5.08
N THR A 149 -1.70 6.25 -5.38
CA THR A 149 -1.95 4.86 -4.97
C THR A 149 -2.25 3.96 -6.15
N THR A 150 -1.50 2.86 -6.27
CA THR A 150 -1.75 1.76 -7.22
C THR A 150 -2.26 0.53 -6.47
N LEU A 151 -3.13 -0.22 -7.13
CA LEU A 151 -3.74 -1.44 -6.58
C LEU A 151 -3.50 -2.58 -7.57
N GLU A 152 -2.94 -3.68 -7.07
CA GLU A 152 -2.67 -4.88 -7.84
C GLU A 152 -3.25 -6.11 -7.14
N HIS A 153 -3.89 -6.99 -7.91
CA HIS A 153 -4.40 -8.26 -7.41
C HIS A 153 -3.65 -9.44 -8.03
N ARG A 154 -2.44 -9.70 -7.51
CA ARG A 154 -1.45 -10.63 -8.10
C ARG A 154 -1.99 -12.03 -8.40
N ASP A 155 -2.82 -12.57 -7.49
CA ASP A 155 -3.26 -13.96 -7.54
C ASP A 155 -4.77 -14.13 -7.79
N ILE A 156 -5.51 -13.04 -8.09
CA ILE A 156 -6.98 -13.06 -8.17
C ILE A 156 -7.54 -14.01 -9.24
N SER A 157 -6.81 -14.15 -10.34
CA SER A 157 -7.17 -15.01 -11.47
C SER A 157 -6.60 -16.43 -11.37
N LYS A 158 -5.83 -16.73 -10.32
CA LYS A 158 -5.28 -18.07 -10.15
C LYS A 158 -6.37 -19.01 -9.63
N GLU A 159 -6.54 -20.12 -10.33
CA GLU A 159 -7.48 -21.16 -9.91
C GLU A 159 -6.97 -21.85 -8.63
N ASP A 160 -7.91 -22.16 -7.73
CA ASP A 160 -7.70 -23.10 -6.65
C ASP A 160 -7.63 -24.52 -7.26
N LYS A 161 -6.47 -24.86 -7.86
CA LYS A 161 -6.13 -26.26 -8.17
C LYS A 161 -5.79 -27.02 -6.89
#